data_AF-A0AAV9ZPH7-F1
#
_entry.id   AF-A0AAV9ZPH7-F1
#
_cell.length_a   1.000
_cell.length_b   1.000
_cell.length_c   1.000
_cell.angle_alpha   90.00
_cell.angle_beta   90.00
_cell.angle_gamma   90.00
#
_symmetry.space_group_name_H-M   'P 1'
#
loop_
_entity.id
_entity.type
_entity.pdbx_description
1 polymer ?
#
loop_
_entity_poly.entity_id
_entity_poly.type
_entity_poly.pdbx_seq_one_letter_code
_entity_poly.pdbx_strand_id
1 'polypeptide(L)' 'MNRWRHPSVIEQIASIESFGEFCLVLEFMDGGELFFQVVRLGFFSEELCRHIMLQVAGGVMYLHDTLGIMHHCEDRGT' A
#
# COMPACT_ATOMS: atom_id res chain seq x y z
N MET A 1 -10.61 -1.82 18.66
CA MET A 1 -9.50 -1.67 17.68
C MET A 1 -9.49 -0.24 17.18
N ASN A 2 -8.37 0.48 17.33
CA ASN A 2 -8.19 1.80 16.71
C ASN A 2 -8.22 1.63 15.18
N ARG A 3 -9.07 2.41 14.52
CA ARG A 3 -9.30 2.32 13.08
C ARG A 3 -8.26 3.19 12.39
N TRP A 4 -7.11 2.60 12.10
CA TRP A 4 -6.04 3.28 11.37
C TRP A 4 -6.49 3.45 9.91
N ARG A 5 -6.84 4.67 9.52
CA ARG A 5 -7.42 4.96 8.21
C ARG A 5 -6.71 6.13 7.55
N HIS A 6 -6.17 5.88 6.37
CA HIS A 6 -5.60 6.90 5.51
C HIS A 6 -5.92 6.53 4.06
N PRO A 7 -6.33 7.49 3.19
CA PRO A 7 -6.76 7.20 1.82
C PRO A 7 -5.68 6.53 0.94
N SER A 8 -4.41 6.68 1.30
CA SER A 8 -3.27 6.05 0.60
C SER A 8 -2.73 4.79 1.28
N VAL A 9 -3.46 4.21 2.24
CA VAL A 9 -3.09 2.97 2.93
C VAL A 9 -4.29 2.03 2.94
N ILE A 10 -4.11 0.82 2.40
CA ILE A 10 -5.13 -0.24 2.38
C ILE A 10 -5.56 -0.57 3.80
N GLU A 11 -6.87 -0.60 4.05
CA GLU A 11 -7.40 -0.96 5.36
C GLU A 11 -7.32 -2.47 5.61
N GLN A 12 -6.84 -2.84 6.79
CA GLN A 12 -7.00 -4.20 7.32
C GLN A 12 -8.40 -4.33 7.95
N ILE A 13 -9.25 -5.15 7.33
CA ILE A 13 -10.63 -5.39 7.76
C ILE A 13 -10.66 -6.41 8.90
N ALA A 14 -9.92 -7.51 8.75
CA ALA A 14 -9.84 -8.55 9.77
C ALA A 14 -8.52 -9.35 9.67
N SER A 15 -8.12 -9.94 10.79
CA SER A 15 -7.08 -10.97 10.85
C SER A 15 -7.70 -12.23 11.43
N ILE A 16 -7.54 -13.35 10.75
CA ILE A 16 -8.10 -14.65 11.13
C ILE A 16 -6.92 -15.59 11.35
N GLU A 17 -6.88 -16.23 12.51
CA GLU A 17 -5.91 -17.28 12.80
C GLU A 17 -6.67 -18.58 13.04
N SER A 18 -6.35 -19.62 12.27
CA SER A 18 -7.01 -20.92 12.41
C SER A 18 -6.10 -22.04 11.92
N PHE A 19 -6.06 -23.16 12.63
CA PHE A 19 -5.32 -24.38 12.24
C PHE A 19 -3.83 -24.14 11.87
N GLY A 20 -3.19 -23.15 12.49
CA GLY A 20 -1.78 -22.79 12.21
C GLY A 20 -1.61 -21.90 10.97
N GLU A 21 -2.69 -21.46 10.34
CA GLU A 21 -2.68 -20.50 9.24
C GLU A 21 -3.12 -19.11 9.74
N PHE A 22 -2.52 -18.08 9.15
CA PHE A 22 -2.84 -16.68 9.43
C PHE A 22 -3.31 -16.01 8.14
N CYS A 23 -4.55 -15.54 8.14
CA CYS A 23 -5.18 -14.89 7.00
C CYS A 23 -5.46 -13.41 7.30
N LEU A 24 -5.08 -12.54 6.36
CA LEU A 24 -5.40 -11.12 6.40
C LEU A 24 -6.53 -10.81 5.42
N VAL A 25 -7.62 -10.24 5.93
CA VAL A 25 -8.71 -9.70 5.12
C VAL A 25 -8.45 -8.21 4.96
N LEU A 26 -8.22 -7.79 3.71
CA LEU A 26 -7.86 -6.42 3.33
C LEU A 26 -8.94 -5.80 2.44
N GLU A 27 -8.94 -4.47 2.33
CA GLU A 27 -9.74 -3.74 1.35
C GLU A 27 -9.37 -4.15 -0.09
N PHE A 28 -10.39 -4.38 -0.93
CA PHE A 28 -10.18 -4.79 -2.33
C PHE A 28 -9.95 -3.59 -3.23
N MET A 29 -8.84 -3.61 -3.98
CA MET A 29 -8.47 -2.60 -4.98
C MET A 29 -8.45 -3.24 -6.37
N ASP A 30 -9.27 -2.75 -7.31
CA ASP A 30 -9.40 -3.29 -8.67
C ASP A 30 -8.39 -2.71 -9.68
N GLY A 31 -7.57 -1.73 -9.27
CA GLY A 31 -6.61 -1.03 -10.12
C GLY A 31 -5.33 -1.82 -10.49
N GLY A 32 -5.08 -2.95 -9.84
CA GLY A 32 -3.87 -3.74 -10.00
C GLY A 32 -2.61 -3.03 -9.47
N GLU A 33 -1.43 -3.47 -9.92
CA GLU A 33 -0.17 -2.90 -9.43
C GLU A 33 0.32 -1.71 -10.28
N LEU A 34 0.84 -0.71 -9.59
CA LEU A 34 1.42 0.49 -10.20
C LEU A 34 2.59 0.15 -11.13
N PHE A 35 3.47 -0.77 -10.76
CA PHE A 35 4.62 -1.14 -11.57
C PHE A 35 4.21 -1.70 -12.94
N PHE A 36 3.21 -2.60 -12.97
CA PHE A 36 2.66 -3.10 -14.22
C PHE A 36 2.07 -1.98 -15.08
N GLN A 37 1.44 -0.98 -14.47
CA GLN A 37 0.94 0.18 -15.21
C GLN A 37 2.06 1.00 -15.86
N VAL A 38 3.17 1.22 -15.14
CA VAL A 38 4.35 1.93 -15.66
C VAL A 38 4.95 1.17 -16.84
N VAL A 39 5.19 -0.13 -16.69
CA VAL A 39 5.76 -0.97 -17.76
C VAL A 39 4.85 -0.99 -18.99
N ARG A 40 3.54 -1.10 -18.80
CA ARG A 40 2.56 -1.15 -19.91
C ARG A 40 2.50 0.16 -20.71
N LEU A 41 2.57 1.31 -20.04
CA LEU A 41 2.47 2.62 -20.69
C LEU A 41 3.82 3.12 -21.22
N GLY A 42 4.93 2.57 -20.73
CA GLY A 42 6.29 2.91 -21.15
C GLY A 42 6.80 4.27 -20.63
N PHE A 43 5.90 5.20 -20.32
CA PHE A 43 6.23 6.48 -19.68
C PHE A 43 5.02 7.04 -18.93
N PHE A 44 5.27 7.74 -17.82
CA PHE A 44 4.29 8.59 -17.13
C PHE A 44 4.71 10.05 -17.29
N SER A 45 3.74 10.95 -17.43
CA SER A 45 4.03 12.38 -17.42
C SER A 45 4.51 12.82 -16.03
N GLU A 46 5.28 13.90 -15.96
CA GLU A 46 5.75 14.46 -14.69
C GLU A 46 4.59 14.77 -13.74
N GLU A 47 3.49 15.30 -14.27
CA GLU A 47 2.30 15.60 -13.48
C GLU A 47 1.68 14.34 -12.86
N LEU A 48 1.59 13.24 -13.62
CA LEU A 48 1.08 11.97 -13.12
C LEU A 48 2.02 11.36 -12.08
N CYS A 49 3.33 11.38 -12.35
CA CYS A 49 4.34 10.95 -11.38
C CYS A 49 4.23 11.74 -10.06
N ARG A 50 4.13 13.06 -10.14
CA ARG A 50 3.96 13.92 -8.96
C ARG A 50 2.70 13.55 -8.18
N HIS A 51 1.58 13.32 -8.86
CA HIS A 51 0.33 12.93 -8.22
C HIS A 51 0.48 11.62 -7.41
N ILE A 52 1.08 10.60 -8.02
CA ILE A 52 1.30 9.30 -7.40
C ILE A 52 2.28 9.40 -6.23
N MET A 53 3.40 10.10 -6.42
CA MET A 53 4.43 10.24 -5.39
C MET A 53 3.89 10.97 -4.14
N LEU A 54 2.99 11.95 -4.32
CA LEU A 54 2.31 12.60 -3.19
C LEU A 54 1.42 11.63 -2.41
N GLN A 55 0.72 10.72 -3.09
CA GLN A 55 -0.09 9.70 -2.43
C GLN A 55 0.78 8.72 -1.64
N VAL A 56 1.86 8.21 -2.26
CA VAL A 56 2.80 7.29 -1.60
C VAL A 56 3.44 7.96 -0.39
N ALA A 57 3.97 9.17 -0.55
CA ALA A 57 4.59 9.92 0.53
C ALA A 57 3.60 10.21 1.66
N GLY A 58 2.35 10.58 1.34
CA GLY A 58 1.29 10.79 2.33
C GLY A 58 0.99 9.53 3.13
N GLY A 59 0.88 8.37 2.46
CA GLY A 59 0.68 7.08 3.13
C GLY A 59 1.85 6.70 4.06
N VAL A 60 3.08 6.85 3.58
CA VAL A 60 4.29 6.55 4.38
C VAL A 60 4.41 7.49 5.58
N MET A 61 4.16 8.78 5.40
CA MET A 61 4.17 9.75 6.50
C MET A 61 3.13 9.38 7.57
N TYR A 62 1.92 8.99 7.16
CA TYR A 62 0.90 8.51 8.11
C TYR A 62 1.37 7.27 8.89
N LEU A 63 1.97 6.29 8.20
CA LEU A 63 2.52 5.09 8.85
C LEU A 63 3.60 5.43 9.87
N HIS A 64 4.53 6.30 9.49
CA HIS A 64 5.68 6.68 10.32
C HIS A 64 5.28 7.57 11.49
N ASP A 65 4.59 8.68 11.23
CA ASP A 65 4.35 9.73 12.24
C ASP A 65 3.17 9.39 13.15
N THR A 66 2.12 8.77 12.61
CA THR A 66 0.89 8.51 13.37
C THR A 66 0.89 7.11 13.99
N LEU A 67 1.44 6.10 13.32
CA LEU A 67 1.41 4.72 13.81
C LEU A 67 2.74 4.25 14.38
N GLY A 68 3.85 4.94 14.09
CA GLY A 68 5.20 4.48 14.44
C GLY A 68 5.60 3.19 13.70
N ILE A 69 4.96 2.87 12.58
CA ILE A 69 5.19 1.65 11.81
C ILE A 69 6.10 1.99 10.63
N MET A 70 7.22 1.27 10.49
CA MET A 70 8.04 1.33 9.28
C MET A 70 7.51 0.33 8.25
N HIS A 71 7.15 0.81 7.06
CA HIS A 71 6.86 -0.07 5.94
C HIS A 71 8.18 -0.65 5.42
N HIS A 72 8.50 -1.89 5.79
CA HIS A 72 9.66 -2.60 5.27
C HIS A 72 9.24 -3.49 4.10
N CYS A 73 9.61 -3.08 2.89
CA CYS A 73 9.43 -3.91 1.69
C CYS A 73 10.82 -4.36 1.21
N GLU A 74 11.13 -5.64 1.38
CA GLU A 74 12.29 -6.28 0.75
C GLU A 74 11.89 -6.77 -0.63
N ASP A 75 12.62 -6.35 -1.65
CA ASP A 75 12.52 -6.97 -2.96
C ASP A 75 13.29 -8.29 -2.93
N ARG A 76 12.58 -9.40 -2.71
CA ARG A 76 13.12 -10.73 -2.93
C ARG A 76 13.09 -11.02 -4.43
N GLY A 77 13.96 -10.33 -5.16
CA GLY A 77 14.19 -10.56 -6.58
C GLY A 77 14.58 -12.02 -6.80
N THR A 78 13.75 -12.74 -7.57
CA THR A 78 14.11 -13.96 -8.30
C THR A 78 14.54 -13.60 -9.70
#